data_AF-A0A8B9X7Y8-F1
#
_entry.id   AF-A0A8B9X7Y8-F1
#
_cell.length_a   1.000
_cell.length_b   1.000
_cell.length_c   1.000
_cell.angle_alpha   90.00
_cell.angle_beta   90.00
_cell.angle_gamma   90.00
#
_symmetry.space_group_name_H-M   'P 1'
#
loop_
_entity.id
_entity.type
_entity.pdbx_description
1 polymer ?
#
loop_
_entity_poly.entity_id
_entity_poly.type
_entity_poly.pdbx_seq_one_letter_code
_entity_poly.pdbx_strand_id
1 'polypeptide(L)'
;AGFGDASLTPVPLSVQEMNALRGQVGGDVNVEMDAAPGVDLSRILNEMRDQYEKMAEKNRKDAEDWFFSKVAPTGLHHLGTHFWGLHRGEGPQLGFPSHLHLDPQKASLEGSLAETEARYGAQLAQLQGLISSIEAQLSELRCDMERQNHEYQVLLDVKTRLEQEISTYRRLLEGSVCIPPPPPAGTVTTRQVRTIMEEVQDGKVVSSREQVHRSTH
;
A
#
# COMPACT_ATOMS: atom_id res chain seq x y z
N ALA A 1 8.91 -27.19 -16.61
CA ALA A 1 10.22 -26.58 -16.95
C ALA A 1 10.01 -25.08 -16.96
N GLY A 2 10.72 -24.25 -16.20
CA GLY A 2 11.67 -24.42 -15.12
C GLY A 2 11.76 -23.03 -14.47
N PHE A 3 11.54 -22.97 -13.16
CA PHE A 3 11.77 -21.77 -12.36
C PHE A 3 13.28 -21.51 -12.31
N GLY A 4 13.70 -20.26 -12.44
CA GLY A 4 15.09 -19.84 -12.33
C GLY A 4 15.18 -18.38 -11.90
N ASP A 5 14.78 -18.12 -10.64
CA ASP A 5 15.10 -16.87 -9.96
C ASP A 5 16.52 -16.98 -9.40
N ALA A 6 17.41 -16.11 -9.86
CA ALA A 6 18.79 -16.03 -9.43
C ALA A 6 18.89 -15.12 -8.21
N SER A 7 18.48 -15.62 -7.04
CA SER A 7 18.76 -14.95 -5.77
C SER A 7 20.16 -15.34 -5.28
N LEU A 8 21.09 -14.38 -5.32
CA LEU A 8 22.41 -14.42 -4.69
C LEU A 8 22.27 -14.75 -3.19
N THR A 9 22.64 -15.97 -2.79
CA THR A 9 22.85 -16.30 -1.39
C THR A 9 24.28 -15.93 -0.98
N PRO A 10 24.50 -15.10 0.05
CA PRO A 10 25.83 -14.82 0.56
C PRO A 10 26.37 -16.05 1.31
N VAL A 11 27.59 -16.46 0.98
CA VAL A 11 28.32 -17.55 1.64
C VAL A 11 28.61 -17.15 3.09
N PRO A 12 28.26 -17.97 4.11
CA PRO A 12 28.59 -17.64 5.49
C PRO A 12 30.08 -17.85 5.75
N LEU A 13 30.74 -16.82 6.28
CA LEU A 13 32.12 -16.87 6.75
C LEU A 13 32.27 -17.89 7.89
N SER A 14 33.43 -18.56 7.93
CA SER A 14 33.69 -19.65 8.87
C SER A 14 33.79 -19.15 10.32
N VAL A 15 33.34 -19.97 11.27
CA VAL A 15 33.34 -19.71 12.73
C VAL A 15 34.72 -19.29 13.27
N GLN A 16 35.79 -19.62 12.55
CA GLN A 16 37.16 -19.29 12.91
C GLN A 16 37.49 -17.78 12.73
N GLU A 17 36.88 -17.10 11.76
CA GLU A 17 37.06 -15.65 11.54
C GLU A 17 36.27 -14.80 12.54
N MET A 18 35.10 -15.30 12.97
CA MET A 18 34.29 -14.67 14.02
C MET A 18 34.96 -14.67 15.40
N ASN A 19 35.84 -15.65 15.66
CA ASN A 19 36.54 -15.76 16.93
C ASN A 19 37.78 -14.86 17.01
N ALA A 20 38.42 -14.56 15.88
CA ALA A 20 39.62 -13.72 15.83
C ALA A 20 39.32 -12.25 16.19
N LEU A 21 38.11 -11.76 15.88
CA LEU A 21 37.69 -10.39 16.23
C LEU A 21 37.15 -10.26 17.65
N ARG A 22 36.83 -11.38 18.33
CA ARG A 22 36.31 -11.37 19.71
C ARG A 22 37.40 -11.22 20.78
N GLY A 23 38.66 -11.45 20.41
CA GLY A 23 39.82 -11.38 21.31
C GLY A 23 40.45 -9.98 21.47
N GLN A 24 40.04 -8.99 20.67
CA GLN A 24 40.68 -7.66 20.65
C GLN A 24 39.84 -6.54 21.29
N VAL A 25 38.75 -6.88 21.99
CA VAL A 25 37.99 -5.93 22.82
C VAL A 25 37.91 -6.48 24.24
N GLY A 26 39.09 -6.77 24.80
CA GLY A 26 39.30 -6.96 26.23
C GLY A 26 39.43 -5.59 26.90
N GLY A 27 38.29 -4.93 27.13
CA GLY A 27 38.18 -3.80 28.03
C GLY A 27 37.12 -4.17 29.06
N ASP A 28 37.56 -4.54 30.26
CA ASP A 28 36.70 -4.67 31.42
C ASP A 28 36.07 -3.30 31.70
N VAL A 29 34.80 -3.14 31.35
CA VAL A 29 34.00 -1.96 31.70
C VAL A 29 32.91 -2.45 32.64
N ASN A 30 33.23 -2.46 33.93
CA ASN A 30 32.24 -2.53 34.99
C ASN A 30 31.41 -1.24 34.97
N VAL A 31 30.30 -1.26 34.24
CA VAL A 31 29.25 -0.24 34.36
C VAL A 31 28.30 -0.71 35.45
N GLU A 32 28.46 -0.18 36.66
CA GLU A 32 27.39 -0.20 37.66
C GLU A 32 26.23 0.61 37.09
N MET A 33 25.31 -0.08 36.43
CA MET A 33 24.01 0.46 36.09
C MET A 33 23.18 0.37 37.37
N ASP A 34 22.98 1.52 38.02
CA ASP A 34 22.03 1.71 39.11
C ASP A 34 20.63 1.32 38.61
N ALA A 35 20.29 0.05 38.79
CA ALA A 35 18.96 -0.47 38.54
C ALA A 35 18.06 0.09 39.63
N ALA A 36 17.31 1.14 39.30
CA ALA A 36 16.23 1.66 40.12
C ALA A 36 15.45 0.46 40.72
N PRO A 37 15.17 0.45 42.05
CA PRO A 37 14.64 -0.73 42.71
C PRO A 37 13.41 -1.21 41.96
N GLY A 38 13.48 -2.44 41.44
CA GLY A 38 12.37 -3.07 40.74
C GLY A 38 11.13 -2.90 41.60
N VAL A 39 10.09 -2.29 41.03
CA VAL A 39 8.81 -2.09 41.71
C VAL A 39 8.35 -3.45 42.22
N ASP A 40 8.41 -3.64 43.54
CA ASP A 40 8.03 -4.89 44.17
C ASP A 40 6.52 -5.08 43.99
N LEU A 41 6.15 -5.87 42.99
CA LEU A 41 4.78 -6.23 42.69
C LEU A 41 4.10 -6.86 43.90
N SER A 42 4.84 -7.59 44.73
CA SER A 42 4.34 -8.20 45.97
C SER A 42 3.90 -7.12 46.97
N ARG A 43 4.66 -6.03 47.07
CA ARG A 43 4.30 -4.87 47.90
C ARG A 43 3.04 -4.18 47.39
N ILE A 44 2.90 -4.00 46.07
CA ILE A 44 1.71 -3.38 45.46
C ILE A 44 0.47 -4.26 45.66
N LEU A 45 0.60 -5.58 45.47
CA LEU A 45 -0.49 -6.52 45.68
C LEU A 45 -0.93 -6.58 47.15
N ASN A 46 0.03 -6.53 48.10
CA ASN A 46 -0.29 -6.46 49.52
C ASN A 46 -0.93 -5.12 49.91
N GLU A 47 -0.47 -4.00 49.35
CA GLU A 47 -1.11 -2.69 49.57
C GLU A 47 -2.55 -2.69 49.02
N MET A 48 -2.76 -3.19 47.80
CA MET A 48 -4.10 -3.35 47.23
C MET A 48 -5.00 -4.22 48.12
N ARG A 49 -4.46 -5.33 48.65
CA ARG A 49 -5.19 -6.20 49.58
C ARG A 49 -5.57 -5.47 50.87
N ASP A 50 -4.64 -4.75 51.47
CA ASP A 50 -4.86 -3.99 52.71
C ASP A 50 -5.89 -2.87 52.51
N GLN A 51 -5.87 -2.19 51.35
CA GLN A 51 -6.89 -1.21 50.97
C GLN A 51 -8.28 -1.83 50.84
N TYR A 52 -8.39 -3.01 50.22
CA TYR A 52 -9.65 -3.74 50.12
C TYR A 52 -10.15 -4.24 51.48
N GLU A 53 -9.25 -4.74 52.33
CA GLU A 53 -9.56 -5.19 53.68
C GLU A 53 -10.13 -4.02 54.51
N LYS A 54 -9.48 -2.85 54.46
CA LYS A 54 -9.97 -1.63 55.12
C LYS A 54 -11.32 -1.18 54.60
N MET A 55 -11.53 -1.24 53.28
CA MET A 55 -12.81 -0.86 52.67
C MET A 55 -13.93 -1.83 53.04
N ALA A 56 -13.65 -3.13 53.04
CA ALA A 56 -14.59 -4.18 53.43
C ALA A 56 -14.95 -4.07 54.92
N GLU A 57 -13.96 -3.84 55.78
CA GLU A 57 -14.15 -3.66 57.22
C GLU A 57 -14.94 -2.39 57.53
N LYS A 58 -14.64 -1.30 56.82
CA LYS A 58 -15.44 -0.07 56.90
C LYS A 58 -16.87 -0.30 56.44
N ASN A 59 -17.07 -0.97 55.31
CA ASN A 59 -18.40 -1.29 54.79
C ASN A 59 -19.20 -2.16 55.77
N ARG A 60 -18.56 -3.16 56.38
CA ARG A 60 -19.13 -4.00 57.43
C ARG A 60 -19.57 -3.17 58.64
N LYS A 61 -18.71 -2.29 59.12
CA LYS A 61 -19.00 -1.40 60.25
C LYS A 61 -20.13 -0.42 59.93
N ASP A 62 -20.10 0.20 58.75
CA ASP A 62 -21.14 1.14 58.31
C ASP A 62 -22.50 0.42 58.17
N ALA A 63 -22.52 -0.85 57.72
CA ALA A 63 -23.72 -1.68 57.66
C ALA A 63 -24.26 -2.05 59.06
N GLU A 64 -23.37 -2.38 60.00
CA GLU A 64 -23.72 -2.63 61.40
C GLU A 64 -24.27 -1.36 62.05
N ASP A 65 -23.60 -0.22 61.91
CA ASP A 65 -24.03 1.06 62.46
C ASP A 65 -25.37 1.50 61.85
N TRP A 66 -25.56 1.29 60.54
CA TRP A 66 -26.84 1.53 59.86
C TRP A 66 -27.95 0.63 60.43
N PHE A 67 -27.66 -0.66 60.65
CA PHE A 67 -28.59 -1.61 61.24
C PHE A 67 -28.95 -1.23 62.68
N PHE A 68 -27.97 -0.95 63.53
CA PHE A 68 -28.18 -0.52 64.91
C PHE A 68 -28.95 0.81 64.97
N SER A 69 -28.64 1.76 64.09
CA SER A 69 -29.37 3.03 63.97
C SER A 69 -30.84 2.84 63.60
N LYS A 70 -31.19 1.81 62.82
CA LYS A 70 -32.57 1.46 62.48
C LYS A 70 -33.30 0.67 63.56
N VAL A 71 -32.59 -0.19 64.30
CA VAL A 71 -33.15 -1.10 65.31
C VAL A 71 -33.26 -0.45 66.70
N ALA A 72 -32.36 0.47 67.05
CA ALA A 72 -32.35 1.17 68.34
C ALA A 72 -33.59 2.06 68.60
N PRO A 73 -34.15 2.82 67.63
CA PRO A 73 -35.31 3.68 67.87
C PRO A 73 -36.64 2.92 67.88
N THR A 74 -36.69 1.69 67.35
CA THR A 74 -37.93 0.90 67.19
C THR A 74 -38.23 -0.04 68.36
N GLY A 75 -37.42 -0.04 69.43
CA GLY A 75 -37.66 -0.93 70.59
C GLY A 75 -37.57 -2.43 70.26
N LEU A 76 -37.00 -2.78 69.09
CA LEU A 76 -36.99 -4.14 68.55
C LEU A 76 -35.94 -5.07 69.19
N HIS A 77 -35.14 -4.56 70.14
CA HIS A 77 -34.11 -5.34 70.84
C HIS A 77 -34.71 -6.53 71.62
N HIS A 78 -35.92 -6.38 72.17
CA HIS A 78 -36.61 -7.49 72.84
C HIS A 78 -37.24 -8.49 71.86
N LEU A 79 -37.64 -8.04 70.66
CA LEU A 79 -38.23 -8.91 69.64
C LEU A 79 -37.14 -9.74 68.93
N GLY A 80 -35.94 -9.18 68.74
CA GLY A 80 -34.79 -9.89 68.19
C GLY A 80 -34.38 -11.09 69.03
N THR A 81 -34.22 -10.92 70.35
CA THR A 81 -33.86 -12.02 71.27
C THR A 81 -34.94 -13.11 71.30
N HIS A 82 -36.22 -12.74 71.23
CA HIS A 82 -37.33 -13.69 71.18
C HIS A 82 -37.41 -14.42 69.83
N PHE A 83 -37.07 -13.74 68.73
CA PHE A 83 -37.01 -14.29 67.38
C PHE A 83 -35.87 -15.30 67.21
N TRP A 84 -34.68 -15.01 67.74
CA TRP A 84 -33.54 -15.94 67.76
C TRP A 84 -33.81 -17.18 68.62
N GLY A 85 -34.58 -17.05 69.71
CA GLY A 85 -35.01 -18.18 70.54
C GLY A 85 -36.06 -19.09 69.89
N LEU A 86 -36.95 -18.52 69.06
CA LEU A 86 -37.98 -19.27 68.33
C LEU A 86 -37.42 -20.06 67.13
N HIS A 87 -36.33 -19.59 66.52
CA HIS A 87 -35.74 -20.23 65.33
C HIS A 87 -35.03 -21.57 65.56
N ARG A 88 -34.96 -22.08 66.81
CA ARG A 88 -34.52 -23.46 67.09
C ARG A 88 -35.65 -24.49 66.94
N GLY A 89 -36.91 -24.05 66.87
CA GLY A 89 -38.07 -24.90 66.65
C GLY A 89 -38.76 -24.55 65.33
N GLU A 90 -38.56 -25.41 64.34
CA GLU A 90 -39.38 -25.56 63.12
C GLU A 90 -39.50 -24.34 62.19
N GLY A 91 -39.13 -24.53 60.92
CA GLY A 91 -39.08 -23.47 59.91
C GLY A 91 -40.43 -22.80 59.65
N PRO A 92 -40.37 -21.57 59.10
CA PRO A 92 -40.65 -21.49 57.67
C PRO A 92 -39.67 -20.60 56.92
N GLN A 93 -39.50 -20.97 55.65
CA GLN A 93 -38.79 -20.23 54.61
C GLN A 93 -39.08 -18.72 54.69
N LEU A 94 -38.10 -17.93 55.10
CA LEU A 94 -38.09 -16.49 54.92
C LEU A 94 -37.08 -16.20 53.80
N GLY A 95 -37.62 -16.03 52.60
CA GLY A 95 -36.86 -15.60 51.43
C GLY A 95 -36.10 -14.33 51.76
N PHE A 96 -34.79 -14.41 51.61
CA PHE A 96 -33.86 -13.32 51.85
C PHE A 96 -34.25 -12.07 51.03
N PRO A 97 -34.24 -10.86 51.63
CA PRO A 97 -34.47 -9.61 50.90
C PRO A 97 -33.32 -9.23 49.94
N SER A 98 -32.32 -10.09 49.78
CA SER A 98 -31.16 -9.92 48.91
C SER A 98 -31.51 -9.91 47.42
N HIS A 99 -32.64 -10.51 47.02
CA HIS A 99 -33.07 -10.55 45.61
C HIS A 99 -33.35 -9.14 45.05
N LEU A 100 -34.00 -8.27 45.85
CA LEU A 100 -34.53 -7.01 45.35
C LEU A 100 -33.47 -5.92 45.12
N HIS A 101 -32.30 -6.03 45.76
CA HIS A 101 -31.22 -5.04 45.60
C HIS A 101 -30.27 -5.39 44.45
N LEU A 102 -30.20 -6.66 44.05
CA LEU A 102 -29.33 -7.11 42.95
C LEU A 102 -29.97 -6.88 41.57
N ASP A 103 -31.30 -6.95 41.47
CA ASP A 103 -32.04 -6.73 40.23
C ASP A 103 -31.83 -5.33 39.60
N PRO A 104 -31.93 -4.20 40.32
CA PRO A 104 -31.74 -2.88 39.72
C PRO A 104 -30.28 -2.63 39.29
N GLN A 105 -29.30 -3.17 40.02
CA GLN A 105 -27.89 -3.06 39.65
C GLN A 105 -27.59 -3.88 38.39
N LYS A 106 -28.16 -5.08 38.28
CA LYS A 106 -28.05 -5.94 37.10
C LYS A 106 -28.68 -5.28 35.87
N ALA A 107 -29.90 -4.74 36.00
CA ALA A 107 -30.57 -4.04 34.91
C ALA A 107 -29.79 -2.81 34.42
N SER A 108 -29.15 -2.07 35.33
CA SER A 108 -28.27 -0.93 34.98
C SER A 108 -27.04 -1.38 34.19
N LEU A 109 -26.40 -2.48 34.60
CA LEU A 109 -25.24 -3.05 33.89
C LEU A 109 -25.62 -3.59 32.50
N GLU A 110 -26.75 -4.29 32.39
CA GLU A 110 -27.27 -4.78 31.10
C GLU A 110 -27.64 -3.62 30.16
N GLY A 111 -28.23 -2.54 30.70
CA GLY A 111 -28.52 -1.32 29.93
C GLY A 111 -27.26 -0.63 29.43
N SER A 112 -26.23 -0.51 30.27
CA SER A 112 -24.93 0.05 29.88
C SER A 112 -24.24 -0.81 28.83
N LEU A 113 -24.29 -2.14 28.97
CA LEU A 113 -23.76 -3.05 27.95
C LEU A 113 -24.46 -2.84 26.60
N ALA A 114 -25.80 -2.86 26.59
CA ALA A 114 -26.58 -2.63 25.37
C ALA A 114 -26.31 -1.26 24.73
N GLU A 115 -26.13 -0.21 25.53
CA GLU A 115 -25.74 1.12 25.04
C GLU A 115 -24.35 1.11 24.38
N THR A 116 -23.38 0.43 25.00
CA THR A 116 -22.04 0.31 24.40
C THR A 116 -22.05 -0.51 23.12
N GLU A 117 -22.79 -1.61 23.07
CA GLU A 117 -22.95 -2.43 21.86
C GLU A 117 -23.61 -1.63 20.74
N ALA A 118 -24.67 -0.87 21.03
CA ALA A 118 -25.31 0.01 20.06
C ALA A 118 -24.35 1.10 19.55
N ARG A 119 -23.54 1.69 20.43
CA ARG A 119 -22.50 2.66 20.04
C ARG A 119 -21.47 2.05 19.09
N TYR A 120 -20.91 0.90 19.42
CA TYR A 120 -19.92 0.23 18.57
C TYR A 120 -20.54 -0.26 17.26
N GLY A 121 -21.79 -0.74 17.28
CA GLY A 121 -22.54 -1.08 16.07
C GLY A 121 -22.73 0.12 15.14
N ALA A 122 -23.06 1.29 15.70
CA ALA A 122 -23.19 2.53 14.92
C ALA A 122 -21.84 2.99 14.33
N GLN A 123 -20.75 2.91 15.10
CA GLN A 123 -19.40 3.23 14.62
C GLN A 123 -18.98 2.28 13.50
N LEU A 124 -19.25 0.99 13.64
CA LEU A 124 -18.95 0.00 12.61
C LEU A 124 -19.75 0.26 11.33
N ALA A 125 -21.03 0.59 11.44
CA ALA A 125 -21.87 0.95 10.30
C ALA A 125 -21.35 2.22 9.59
N GLN A 126 -20.88 3.23 10.33
CA GLN A 126 -20.27 4.42 9.76
C GLN A 126 -18.99 4.10 9.00
N LEU A 127 -18.09 3.29 9.58
CA LEU A 127 -16.86 2.85 8.93
C LEU A 127 -17.17 2.02 7.68
N GLN A 128 -18.13 1.11 7.74
CA GLN A 128 -18.56 0.33 6.59
C GLN A 128 -19.12 1.21 5.47
N GLY A 129 -19.88 2.26 5.83
CA GLY A 129 -20.37 3.26 4.88
C GLY A 129 -19.24 4.02 4.19
N LEU A 130 -18.20 4.42 4.93
CA LEU A 130 -17.00 5.06 4.38
C LEU A 130 -16.22 4.12 3.45
N ILE A 131 -16.03 2.87 3.85
CA ILE A 131 -15.37 1.86 3.01
C ILE A 131 -16.14 1.71 1.69
N SER A 132 -17.46 1.54 1.78
CA SER A 132 -18.32 1.37 0.59
C SER A 132 -18.26 2.58 -0.35
N SER A 133 -18.18 3.81 0.18
CA SER A 133 -18.08 5.01 -0.65
C SER A 133 -16.74 5.12 -1.36
N ILE A 134 -15.64 4.79 -0.67
CA ILE A 134 -14.30 4.77 -1.26
C ILE A 134 -14.18 3.66 -2.30
N GLU A 135 -14.73 2.49 -2.04
CA GLU A 135 -14.78 1.38 -3.01
C GLU A 135 -15.57 1.77 -4.27
N ALA A 136 -16.70 2.47 -4.11
CA ALA A 136 -17.46 3.00 -5.23
C ALA A 136 -16.64 4.01 -6.05
N GLN A 137 -15.98 4.96 -5.40
CA GLN A 137 -15.11 5.94 -6.07
C GLN A 137 -13.94 5.27 -6.80
N LEU A 138 -13.32 4.25 -6.20
CA LEU A 138 -12.26 3.47 -6.85
C LEU A 138 -12.78 2.72 -8.09
N SER A 139 -14.00 2.17 -8.01
CA SER A 139 -14.62 1.48 -9.15
C SER A 139 -14.92 2.44 -10.31
N GLU A 140 -15.40 3.64 -10.00
CA GLU A 140 -15.67 4.70 -10.97
C GLU A 140 -14.36 5.16 -11.64
N LEU A 141 -13.32 5.45 -10.86
CA LEU A 141 -12.02 5.86 -11.39
C LEU A 141 -11.39 4.79 -12.30
N ARG A 142 -11.55 3.50 -11.95
CA ARG A 142 -11.09 2.39 -12.81
C ARG A 142 -11.83 2.36 -14.14
N CYS A 143 -13.16 2.50 -14.11
CA CYS A 143 -13.98 2.57 -15.32
C CYS A 143 -13.58 3.76 -16.20
N ASP A 144 -13.35 4.93 -15.59
CA ASP A 144 -12.90 6.12 -16.32
C ASP A 144 -11.51 5.94 -16.93
N MET A 145 -10.58 5.32 -16.21
CA MET A 145 -9.25 5.03 -16.72
C MET A 145 -9.29 4.05 -17.91
N GLU A 146 -10.12 3.01 -17.83
CA GLU A 146 -10.33 2.07 -18.94
C GLU A 146 -10.93 2.77 -20.16
N ARG A 147 -11.92 3.64 -19.95
CA ARG A 147 -12.52 4.46 -21.00
C ARG A 147 -11.48 5.38 -21.65
N GLN A 148 -10.70 6.12 -20.86
CA GLN A 148 -9.64 6.99 -21.36
C GLN A 148 -8.56 6.22 -22.13
N ASN A 149 -8.20 5.01 -21.66
CA ASN A 149 -7.26 4.15 -22.37
C ASN A 149 -7.81 3.77 -23.75
N HIS A 150 -9.09 3.40 -23.83
CA HIS A 150 -9.74 3.09 -25.09
C HIS A 150 -9.77 4.30 -26.04
N GLU A 151 -10.17 5.48 -25.55
CA GLU A 151 -10.15 6.73 -26.33
C GLU A 151 -8.73 7.05 -26.83
N TYR A 152 -7.71 6.83 -26.00
CA TYR A 152 -6.31 7.02 -26.37
C TYR A 152 -5.86 6.05 -27.48
N GLN A 153 -6.23 4.77 -27.40
CA GLN A 153 -5.94 3.79 -28.46
C GLN A 153 -6.57 4.20 -29.79
N VAL A 154 -7.84 4.62 -29.78
CA VAL A 154 -8.52 5.11 -30.98
C VAL A 154 -7.81 6.33 -31.55
N LEU A 155 -7.38 7.27 -30.71
CA LEU A 155 -6.62 8.44 -31.15
C LEU A 155 -5.26 8.05 -31.73
N LEU A 156 -4.58 7.06 -31.14
CA LEU A 156 -3.32 6.53 -31.64
C LEU A 156 -3.50 5.88 -33.02
N ASP A 157 -4.56 5.12 -33.23
CA ASP A 157 -4.91 4.53 -34.53
C ASP A 157 -5.15 5.60 -35.59
N VAL A 158 -5.89 6.66 -35.25
CA VAL A 158 -6.09 7.81 -36.16
C VAL A 158 -4.76 8.50 -36.48
N LYS A 159 -3.91 8.73 -35.47
CA LYS A 159 -2.59 9.33 -35.63
C LYS A 159 -1.71 8.50 -36.55
N THR A 160 -1.64 7.19 -36.34
CA THR A 160 -0.83 6.29 -37.19
C THR A 160 -1.35 6.25 -38.62
N ARG A 161 -2.67 6.27 -38.84
CA ARG A 161 -3.25 6.38 -40.18
C ARG A 161 -2.86 7.70 -40.86
N LEU A 162 -2.96 8.82 -40.16
CA LEU A 162 -2.57 10.13 -40.69
C LEU A 162 -1.06 10.19 -41.02
N GLU A 163 -0.21 9.58 -40.21
CA GLU A 163 1.23 9.47 -40.51
C GLU A 163 1.49 8.67 -41.78
N GLN A 164 0.75 7.58 -41.99
CA GLN A 164 0.80 6.82 -43.24
C GLN A 164 0.36 7.68 -44.42
N GLU A 165 -0.78 8.37 -44.32
CA GLU A 165 -1.26 9.30 -45.36
C GLU A 165 -0.20 10.36 -45.69
N ILE A 166 0.38 11.04 -44.68
CA ILE A 166 1.46 12.02 -44.88
C ILE A 166 2.67 11.40 -45.58
N SER A 167 3.07 10.18 -45.19
CA SER A 167 4.19 9.48 -45.84
C SER A 167 3.92 9.19 -47.32
N THR A 168 2.67 8.83 -47.66
CA THR A 168 2.26 8.60 -49.05
C THR A 168 2.24 9.92 -49.83
N TYR A 169 1.71 11.00 -49.24
CA TYR A 169 1.72 12.31 -49.87
C TYR A 169 3.14 12.78 -50.15
N ARG A 170 4.07 12.64 -49.19
CA ARG A 170 5.50 12.96 -49.39
C ARG A 170 6.10 12.18 -50.56
N ARG A 171 5.85 10.87 -50.63
CA ARG A 171 6.33 10.02 -51.75
C ARG A 171 5.79 10.48 -53.10
N LEU A 172 4.49 10.81 -53.18
CA LEU A 172 3.87 11.31 -54.42
C LEU A 172 4.44 12.66 -54.83
N LEU A 173 4.65 13.57 -53.87
CA LEU A 173 5.28 14.87 -54.08
C LEU A 173 6.74 14.70 -54.54
N GLU A 174 7.55 13.88 -53.86
CA GLU A 174 8.93 13.56 -54.26
C GLU A 174 9.00 12.94 -55.66
N GLY A 175 8.07 12.06 -56.01
CA GLY A 175 7.95 11.49 -57.36
C GLY A 175 7.58 12.53 -58.44
N SER A 176 6.87 13.61 -58.07
CA SER A 176 6.55 14.73 -58.97
C SER A 176 7.65 15.79 -59.06
N VAL A 177 8.61 15.79 -58.13
CA VAL A 177 9.74 16.74 -58.06
C VAL A 177 10.95 16.25 -58.88
N CYS A 178 10.86 15.10 -59.54
CA CYS A 178 11.81 14.69 -60.57
C CYS A 178 11.58 15.49 -61.87
N ILE A 179 11.60 16.81 -61.77
CA ILE A 179 11.89 17.68 -62.91
C ILE A 179 13.31 17.25 -63.33
N PRO A 180 13.51 16.69 -64.55
CA PRO A 180 14.83 16.36 -65.01
C PRO A 180 15.71 17.62 -64.88
N PRO A 181 16.98 17.49 -64.45
CA PRO A 181 17.86 18.65 -64.35
C PRO A 181 17.80 19.40 -65.70
N PRO A 182 17.73 20.75 -65.69
CA PRO A 182 17.83 21.49 -66.94
C PRO A 182 19.08 21.00 -67.67
N PRO A 183 18.99 20.73 -68.99
CA PRO A 183 20.14 20.20 -69.72
C PRO A 183 21.34 21.11 -69.46
N PRO A 184 22.53 20.55 -69.20
CA PRO A 184 23.70 21.40 -68.96
C PRO A 184 23.86 22.32 -70.17
N ALA A 185 23.83 23.63 -69.90
CA ALA A 185 24.07 24.64 -70.92
C ALA A 185 25.42 24.34 -71.59
N GLY A 186 25.37 23.99 -72.88
CA GLY A 186 26.51 23.96 -73.78
C GLY A 186 27.50 22.80 -73.58
N THR A 187 27.11 21.57 -73.91
CA THR A 187 28.11 20.62 -74.44
C THR A 187 28.37 21.00 -75.90
N VAL A 188 29.46 21.72 -76.15
CA VAL A 188 29.96 21.95 -77.52
C VAL A 188 30.35 20.59 -78.11
N THR A 189 29.43 19.96 -78.82
CA THR A 189 29.71 18.76 -79.61
C THR A 189 30.58 19.17 -80.80
N THR A 190 31.87 18.87 -80.74
CA THR A 190 32.79 19.09 -81.86
C THR A 190 32.56 18.03 -82.92
N ARG A 191 32.03 18.42 -84.08
CA ARG A 191 31.93 17.54 -85.24
C ARG A 191 33.29 17.52 -85.94
N GLN A 192 33.95 16.36 -85.98
CA GLN A 192 35.10 16.11 -86.83
C GLN A 192 34.65 15.40 -88.10
N VAL A 193 34.86 16.03 -89.26
CA VAL A 193 34.68 15.41 -90.56
C VAL A 193 36.06 15.05 -91.10
N ARG A 194 36.27 13.75 -91.37
CA ARG A 194 37.50 13.22 -91.97
C ARG A 194 37.21 12.91 -93.43
N THR A 195 37.88 13.59 -94.34
CA THR A 195 37.81 13.30 -95.77
C THR A 195 39.11 12.62 -96.15
N ILE A 196 38.99 11.38 -96.63
CA ILE A 196 40.13 10.60 -97.13
C ILE A 196 40.05 10.65 -98.65
N MET A 197 41.10 11.18 -99.28
CA MET A 197 41.26 11.13 -100.73
C MET A 197 42.32 10.09 -101.05
N GLU A 198 41.91 9.05 -101.75
CA GLU A 198 42.79 8.00 -102.24
C GLU A 198 42.90 8.09 -103.75
N GLU A 199 44.12 8.13 -104.26
CA GLU A 199 44.40 8.09 -105.68
C GLU A 199 44.80 6.65 -106.06
N VAL A 200 44.01 6.05 -106.94
CA VAL A 200 44.17 4.67 -107.42
C VAL A 200 44.54 4.70 -108.89
N GLN A 201 45.71 4.19 -109.23
CA GLN A 201 46.08 3.89 -110.62
C GLN A 201 46.21 2.37 -110.78
N ASP A 202 45.57 1.83 -111.80
CA ASP A 202 45.64 0.41 -112.18
C ASP A 202 45.26 -0.56 -111.05
N GLY A 203 44.24 -0.19 -110.26
CA GLY A 203 43.71 -1.02 -109.17
C GLY A 203 44.53 -1.04 -107.88
N LYS A 204 45.65 -0.29 -107.80
CA LYS A 204 46.48 -0.17 -106.60
C LYS A 204 46.48 1.26 -106.07
N VAL A 205 46.20 1.44 -104.78
CA VAL A 205 46.23 2.77 -104.12
C VAL A 205 47.69 3.24 -104.08
N VAL A 206 47.99 4.33 -104.78
CA VAL A 206 49.35 4.90 -104.90
C VAL A 206 49.58 6.07 -103.95
N SER A 207 48.51 6.72 -103.47
CA SER A 207 48.60 7.84 -102.52
C SER A 207 47.31 7.95 -101.70
N SER A 208 47.43 8.11 -100.39
CA SER A 208 46.30 8.33 -99.47
C SER A 208 46.57 9.58 -98.63
N ARG A 209 45.67 10.56 -98.70
CA ARG A 209 45.76 11.81 -97.93
C ARG A 209 44.48 12.02 -97.13
N GLU A 210 44.62 12.01 -95.80
CA GLU A 210 43.55 12.31 -94.86
C GLU A 210 43.56 13.80 -94.50
N GLN A 211 42.41 14.45 -94.60
CA GLN A 211 42.22 15.83 -94.17
C GLN A 211 41.10 15.89 -93.13
N VAL A 212 41.44 16.34 -91.92
CA VAL A 212 40.51 16.41 -90.79
C VAL A 212 40.08 17.86 -90.57
N HIS A 213 38.80 18.15 -90.75
CA HIS A 213 38.22 19.45 -90.41
C HIS A 213 37.41 19.31 -89.12
N ARG A 214 37.83 20.04 -88.08
CA ARG A 214 37.11 20.13 -86.80
C ARG A 214 36.35 21.45 -86.76
N SER A 215 35.03 21.38 -86.61
CA SER A 215 34.19 22.55 -86.38
C SER A 215 33.52 22.45 -85.00
N THR A 216 33.63 23.52 -84.22
CA THR A 216 32.96 23.72 -82.92
C THR A 216 31.65 24.44 -83.19
N HIS A 217 30.51 23.91 -82.76
CA HIS A 217 29.20 24.53 -82.94
C HIS A 217 28.47 24.68 -81.62
#